data_AF-U9T123-F1
#
_entry.id   AF-U9T123-F1
#
_cell.length_a   1.000
_cell.length_b   1.000
_cell.length_c   1.000
_cell.angle_alpha   90.00
_cell.angle_beta   90.00
_cell.angle_gamma   90.00
#
_symmetry.space_group_name_H-M   'P 1'
#
loop_
_entity.id
_entity.type
_entity.pdbx_description
1 polymer ?
#
loop_
_entity_poly.entity_id
_entity_poly.type
_entity_poly.pdbx_seq_one_letter_code
_entity_poly.pdbx_strand_id
1 'polypeptide(L)'
;MDPPTLDEWSSSCFFPYSEPFIHDKTLVKLFYNRLATLLASNNILQEGNFAGLPGDACCDPIIMLESIIHDSVITKQPLWVLSQNISKAFDSVDLRFAL
;
A
#
# COMPACT_ATOMS: atom_id res chain seq x y z
N MET A 1 -5.19 -21.20 -16.49
CA MET A 1 -5.83 -19.90 -16.22
C MET A 1 -5.25 -18.97 -17.25
N ASP A 2 -6.05 -18.52 -18.21
CA ASP A 2 -5.56 -17.65 -19.28
C ASP A 2 -5.41 -16.22 -18.75
N PRO A 3 -4.39 -15.48 -19.18
CA PRO A 3 -4.17 -14.12 -18.70
C PRO A 3 -5.29 -13.19 -19.21
N PRO A 4 -5.72 -12.21 -18.39
CA PRO A 4 -6.75 -11.25 -18.79
C PRO A 4 -6.30 -10.38 -19.97
N THR A 5 -7.26 -10.01 -20.81
CA THR A 5 -7.11 -9.21 -22.02
C THR A 5 -6.85 -7.73 -21.71
N LEU A 6 -6.27 -6.98 -22.66
CA LEU A 6 -5.90 -5.56 -22.47
C LEU A 6 -7.10 -4.68 -22.03
N ASP A 7 -8.31 -4.99 -22.50
CA ASP A 7 -9.54 -4.29 -22.13
C ASP A 7 -9.99 -4.59 -20.69
N GLU A 8 -9.74 -5.82 -20.21
CA GLU A 8 -9.94 -6.19 -18.81
C GLU A 8 -8.93 -5.48 -17.89
N TRP A 9 -7.67 -5.35 -18.31
CA TRP A 9 -6.67 -4.54 -17.60
C TRP A 9 -7.07 -3.07 -17.56
N SER A 10 -7.47 -2.50 -18.70
CA SER A 10 -7.90 -1.11 -18.82
C SER A 10 -9.10 -0.79 -17.91
N SER A 11 -10.10 -1.67 -17.88
CA SER A 11 -11.28 -1.51 -17.03
C SER A 11 -10.97 -1.68 -15.54
N SER A 12 -9.98 -2.50 -15.18
CA SER A 12 -9.50 -2.66 -13.81
C SER A 12 -8.72 -1.43 -13.31
N CYS A 13 -8.00 -0.76 -14.20
CA CYS A 13 -7.18 0.42 -13.89
C CYS A 13 -7.92 1.76 -14.01
N PHE A 14 -9.22 1.77 -14.35
CA PHE A 14 -10.01 3.00 -14.36
C PHE A 14 -10.38 3.40 -12.93
N PHE A 15 -9.75 4.47 -12.44
CA PHE A 15 -10.05 5.06 -11.13
C PHE A 15 -10.95 6.29 -11.31
N PRO A 16 -12.27 6.18 -11.09
CA PRO A 16 -13.15 7.34 -11.07
C PRO A 16 -12.85 8.17 -9.82
N TYR A 17 -12.09 9.25 -9.97
CA TYR A 17 -11.86 10.20 -8.89
C TYR A 17 -13.11 11.07 -8.69
N SER A 18 -13.74 10.98 -7.53
CA SER A 18 -14.68 12.00 -7.06
C SER A 18 -13.88 13.08 -6.32
N GLU A 19 -14.11 14.35 -6.65
CA GLU A 19 -13.51 15.45 -5.89
C GLU A 19 -14.44 15.87 -4.73
N PRO A 20 -14.06 15.62 -3.47
CA PRO A 20 -14.85 16.09 -2.33
C PRO A 20 -14.77 17.61 -2.18
N PHE A 21 -15.80 18.20 -1.58
CA PHE A 21 -15.82 19.62 -1.23
C PHE A 21 -14.68 19.98 -0.25
N ILE A 22 -14.22 21.23 -0.27
CA ILE A 22 -13.07 21.72 0.52
C ILE A 22 -13.24 21.45 2.02
N HIS A 23 -14.46 21.58 2.54
CA HIS A 23 -14.77 21.30 3.94
C HIS A 23 -14.44 19.84 4.31
N ASP A 24 -14.88 18.89 3.49
CA ASP A 24 -14.67 17.45 3.72
C ASP A 24 -13.19 17.08 3.54
N LYS A 25 -12.50 17.67 2.56
CA LYS A 25 -11.04 17.53 2.39
C LYS A 25 -10.28 17.94 3.66
N THR A 26 -10.69 19.06 4.28
CA THR A 26 -10.05 19.59 5.50
C THR A 26 -10.29 18.67 6.70
N LEU A 27 -11.53 18.21 6.85
CA LEU A 27 -11.92 17.29 7.92
C LEU A 27 -11.17 15.95 7.80
N VAL A 28 -11.13 15.36 6.60
CA VAL A 28 -10.37 14.13 6.32
C VAL A 28 -8.89 14.33 6.65
N LYS A 29 -8.29 15.45 6.26
CA LYS A 29 -6.88 15.74 6.54
C LYS A 29 -6.61 15.86 8.04
N LEU A 30 -7.52 16.49 8.80
CA LEU A 30 -7.41 16.59 10.25
C LEU A 30 -7.43 15.22 10.93
N PHE A 31 -8.39 14.37 10.56
CA PHE A 31 -8.48 13.01 11.09
C PHE A 31 -7.26 12.17 10.71
N TYR A 32 -6.85 12.22 9.44
CA TYR A 32 -5.69 11.51 8.95
C TYR A 32 -4.42 11.89 9.72
N ASN A 33 -4.11 13.19 9.84
CA ASN A 33 -2.89 13.63 10.52
C ASN A 33 -2.85 13.17 11.99
N ARG A 34 -3.99 13.27 12.70
CA ARG A 34 -4.09 12.81 14.09
C ARG A 34 -3.91 11.31 14.21
N LEU A 35 -4.61 10.55 13.38
CA LEU A 35 -4.55 9.08 13.39
C LEU A 35 -3.15 8.58 13.01
N ALA A 36 -2.56 9.12 11.94
CA ALA A 36 -1.24 8.76 11.47
C ALA A 36 -0.16 8.99 12.54
N THR A 37 -0.24 10.11 13.27
CA THR A 37 0.68 10.39 14.39
C THR A 37 0.53 9.35 15.51
N LEU A 38 -0.70 9.00 15.88
CA LEU A 38 -0.97 8.00 16.90
C LEU A 38 -0.48 6.61 16.47
N LEU A 39 -0.77 6.19 15.24
CA LEU A 39 -0.34 4.89 14.71
C LEU A 39 1.19 4.77 14.68
N ALA A 40 1.89 5.83 14.25
CA ALA A 40 3.35 5.88 14.22
C ALA A 40 3.95 5.86 15.63
N SER A 41 3.45 6.69 16.56
CA SER A 41 4.00 6.76 17.93
C SER A 41 3.83 5.48 18.75
N ASN A 42 2.84 4.66 18.42
CA ASN A 42 2.53 3.42 19.13
C ASN A 42 2.99 2.15 18.38
N ASN A 43 3.66 2.28 17.22
CA ASN A 43 4.07 1.14 16.38
C ASN A 43 2.93 0.13 16.13
N ILE A 44 1.71 0.63 15.86
CA ILE A 44 0.51 -0.22 15.72
C ILE A 44 0.54 -1.00 14.40
N LEU A 45 1.06 -0.37 13.34
CA LEU A 45 1.27 -1.07 12.06
C LEU A 45 2.49 -1.98 12.19
N GLN A 46 2.43 -3.13 11.50
CA GLN A 46 3.52 -4.10 11.51
C GLN A 46 4.82 -3.49 10.95
N GLU A 47 5.97 -3.94 11.45
CA GLU A 47 7.30 -3.44 11.07
C GLU A 47 7.63 -3.56 9.56
N GLY A 48 6.81 -4.29 8.79
CA GLY A 48 6.93 -4.39 7.33
C GLY A 48 6.06 -3.41 6.53
N ASN A 49 5.37 -2.46 7.15
CA ASN A 49 4.56 -1.46 6.45
C ASN A 49 5.38 -0.18 6.18
N PHE A 50 5.66 0.09 4.90
CA PHE A 50 6.46 1.25 4.45
C PHE A 50 5.62 2.31 3.72
N ALA A 51 4.32 2.37 4.01
CA ALA A 51 3.42 3.30 3.35
C ALA A 51 2.33 3.81 4.31
N GLY A 52 1.92 5.06 4.09
CA GLY A 52 0.75 5.64 4.76
C GLY A 52 1.01 6.28 6.11
N LEU A 53 2.21 6.15 6.69
CA LEU A 53 2.63 6.89 7.89
C LEU A 53 3.63 8.01 7.54
N PRO A 54 3.77 9.03 8.42
CA PRO A 54 4.74 10.09 8.23
C PRO A 54 6.16 9.54 8.40
N GLY A 55 7.06 9.86 7.48
CA GLY A 55 8.46 9.43 7.53
C GLY A 55 8.76 8.17 6.70
N ASP A 56 7.75 7.44 6.25
CA ASP A 56 7.92 6.30 5.37
C ASP A 56 8.40 6.75 3.98
N ALA A 57 9.34 5.99 3.41
CA ALA A 57 9.83 6.21 2.05
C ALA A 57 9.76 4.92 1.21
N CYS A 58 9.47 5.07 -0.07
CA CYS A 58 9.52 3.95 -1.02
C CYS A 58 10.95 3.40 -1.21
N CYS A 59 11.97 4.21 -0.91
CA CYS A 59 13.37 3.79 -0.99
C CYS A 59 13.71 2.66 -0.02
N ASP A 60 13.14 2.66 1.19
CA ASP A 60 13.45 1.68 2.23
C ASP A 60 13.13 0.24 1.80
N PRO A 61 11.91 -0.09 1.32
CA PRO A 61 11.60 -1.43 0.83
C PRO A 61 12.35 -1.79 -0.45
N ILE A 62 12.69 -0.81 -1.31
CA ILE A 62 13.49 -1.06 -2.53
C ILE A 62 14.92 -1.50 -2.14
N ILE A 63 15.57 -0.76 -1.24
CA ILE A 63 16.92 -1.08 -0.76
C ILE A 63 16.91 -2.42 0.00
N MET A 64 15.87 -2.67 0.80
CA MET A 64 15.71 -3.95 1.49
C MET A 64 15.60 -5.12 0.49
N LEU A 65 14.78 -4.97 -0.56
CA LEU A 65 14.65 -5.99 -1.59
C LEU A 65 15.97 -6.21 -2.35
N GLU A 66 16.67 -5.13 -2.69
CA GLU A 66 18.00 -5.20 -3.33
C GLU A 66 19.00 -5.95 -2.44
N SER A 67 19.01 -5.66 -1.14
CA SER A 67 19.87 -6.36 -0.18
C SER A 67 19.56 -7.85 -0.10
N ILE A 68 18.29 -8.25 -0.09
CA ILE A 68 17.87 -9.66 -0.06
C ILE A 68 18.29 -10.37 -1.36
N ILE A 69 18.11 -9.72 -2.51
CA ILE A 69 18.55 -10.25 -3.80
C ILE A 69 20.06 -10.44 -3.81
N HIS A 70 20.81 -9.41 -3.38
CA HIS A 70 22.27 -9.46 -3.32
C HIS A 70 22.79 -10.59 -2.42
N ASP A 71 22.19 -10.77 -1.24
CA ASP A 71 22.55 -11.84 -0.31
C ASP A 71 22.33 -13.23 -0.92
N SER A 72 21.20 -13.44 -1.62
CA SER A 72 20.93 -14.71 -2.31
C SER A 72 21.97 -15.03 -3.40
N VAL A 73 22.47 -14.00 -4.10
CA VAL A 73 23.53 -14.15 -5.11
C VAL A 73 24.85 -14.54 -4.48
N ILE A 74 25.22 -13.94 -3.35
CA ILE A 74 26.47 -14.26 -2.63
C ILE A 74 26.43 -15.66 -2.02
N THR A 75 25.34 -15.97 -1.32
CA THR A 75 25.18 -17.24 -0.59
C THR A 75 24.84 -18.42 -1.51
N LYS A 76 24.48 -18.14 -2.76
CA LYS A 76 24.02 -19.11 -3.78
C LYS A 76 22.80 -19.90 -3.32
N GLN A 77 21.97 -19.31 -2.47
CA GLN A 77 20.71 -19.88 -2.02
C GLN A 77 19.56 -19.46 -2.95
N PRO A 78 18.57 -20.32 -3.19
CA PRO A 78 17.41 -19.96 -3.99
C PRO A 78 16.55 -18.92 -3.27
N LEU A 79 16.18 -17.84 -3.98
CA LEU A 79 15.25 -16.81 -3.51
C LEU A 79 13.90 -16.95 -4.20
N TRP A 80 12.82 -16.88 -3.42
CA TRP A 80 11.45 -16.89 -3.91
C TRP A 80 10.77 -15.57 -3.53
N VAL A 81 10.24 -14.85 -4.53
CA VAL A 81 9.52 -13.59 -4.32
C VAL A 81 8.06 -13.78 -4.75
N LEU A 82 7.14 -13.53 -3.83
CA LEU A 82 5.71 -13.50 -4.10
C LEU A 82 5.25 -12.06 -4.18
N SER A 83 4.91 -11.60 -5.38
CA SER A 83 4.28 -10.29 -5.57
C SER A 83 2.77 -10.43 -5.44
N GLN A 84 2.17 -9.67 -4.52
CA GLN A 84 0.72 -9.64 -4.29
C GLN A 84 0.17 -8.24 -4.56
N ASN A 85 -1.05 -8.19 -5.10
CA ASN A 85 -1.80 -6.96 -5.30
C ASN A 85 -3.26 -7.16 -4.90
N ILE A 86 -3.89 -6.13 -4.34
CA ILE A 86 -5.30 -6.13 -3.95
C ILE A 86 -6.09 -5.36 -5.00
N SER A 87 -7.03 -6.04 -5.68
CA SER A 87 -7.90 -5.39 -6.66
C SER A 87 -8.82 -4.38 -5.98
N LYS A 88 -8.88 -3.14 -6.51
CA LYS A 88 -9.75 -2.06 -6.02
C LYS A 88 -9.72 -1.92 -4.49
N ALA A 89 -8.53 -1.80 -3.91
CA ALA A 89 -8.31 -1.85 -2.46
C ALA A 89 -9.19 -0.87 -1.65
N PHE A 90 -9.45 0.33 -2.19
CA PHE A 90 -10.30 1.33 -1.52
C PHE A 90 -11.80 1.05 -1.69
N ASP A 91 -12.23 0.55 -2.86
CA ASP A 91 -13.65 0.24 -3.11
C ASP A 91 -14.10 -1.05 -2.43
N SER A 92 -13.15 -1.93 -2.10
CA SER A 92 -13.42 -3.28 -1.57
C SER A 92 -13.45 -3.34 -0.04
N VAL A 93 -13.32 -2.20 0.65
CA VAL A 93 -13.38 -2.16 2.13
C VAL A 93 -14.81 -2.39 2.59
N ASP A 94 -15.03 -3.49 3.31
CA ASP A 94 -16.33 -3.80 3.91
C ASP A 94 -16.55 -2.99 5.21
N LEU A 95 -17.49 -2.06 5.15
CA LEU A 95 -17.80 -1.13 6.24
C LEU A 95 -18.32 -1.81 7.51
N ARG A 96 -18.78 -3.07 7.42
CA ARG A 96 -19.18 -3.85 8.60
C ARG A 96 -18.04 -4.16 9.55
N PHE A 97 -16.78 -4.06 9.08
CA PHE A 97 -15.59 -4.18 9.92
C PHE A 97 -15.05 -2.83 10.40
N ALA A 98 -15.62 -1.72 9.94
CA ALA A 98 -15.20 -0.35 10.27
C ALA A 98 -16.12 0.35 11.28
N LEU A 99 -17.29 -0.23 11.57
CA LEU A 99 -18.32 0.24 12.52
C LEU A 99 -18.52 -0.79 13.63
#